data_AF-A0A3A1X989-F1
#
_entry.id   AF-A0A3A1X989-F1
#
_cell.length_a   1.000
_cell.length_b   1.000
_cell.length_c   1.000
_cell.angle_alpha   90.00
_cell.angle_beta   90.00
_cell.angle_gamma   90.00
#
_symmetry.space_group_name_H-M   'P 1'
#
loop_
_entity.id
_entity.type
_entity.pdbx_description
1 polymer ?
#
loop_
_entity_poly.entity_id
_entity_poly.type
_entity_poly.pdbx_seq_one_letter_code
_entity_poly.pdbx_strand_id
1 'polypeptide(L)'
;KTVTLKLRFSDLHYATRCKTLRNVTDCAPEIYKHACDLLESVNPTVHDHKLGGSHICLLSSVRLAGVSVSNLVDKSKAIVQPTISDILEENERENTISGMRKNSTEIAQNAIKNTHARISHAEHVLDAVRKKYGKNAAQMGI
;
A
#
# COMPACT_ATOMS: atom_id res chain seq x y z
N LYS A 1 3.39 -5.26 -5.63
CA LYS A 1 2.00 -5.47 -6.12
C LYS A 1 1.53 -6.92 -5.95
N THR A 2 2.43 -7.89 -6.00
CA THR A 2 2.11 -9.31 -5.78
C THR A 2 2.74 -9.79 -4.49
N VAL A 3 1.97 -10.49 -3.66
CA VAL A 3 2.45 -11.13 -2.42
C VAL A 3 2.50 -12.62 -2.66
N THR A 4 3.61 -13.27 -2.30
CA THR A 4 3.84 -14.70 -2.46
C THR A 4 4.19 -15.33 -1.14
N LEU A 5 3.43 -16.34 -0.73
CA LEU A 5 3.69 -17.20 0.42
C LEU A 5 4.40 -18.48 -0.04
N LYS A 6 5.51 -18.81 0.61
CA LYS A 6 6.28 -20.04 0.38
C LYS A 6 6.38 -20.80 1.70
N LEU A 7 5.92 -22.04 1.70
CA LEU A 7 5.96 -22.96 2.85
C LEU A 7 6.76 -24.20 2.49
N ARG A 8 7.62 -24.63 3.40
CA ARG A 8 8.29 -25.93 3.39
C ARG A 8 7.83 -26.71 4.60
N PHE A 9 7.32 -27.91 4.37
CA PHE A 9 6.81 -28.79 5.41
C PHE A 9 7.89 -29.78 5.88
N SER A 10 7.63 -30.45 7.00
CA SER A 10 8.52 -31.48 7.57
C SER A 10 8.65 -32.73 6.71
N ASP A 11 7.61 -33.01 5.92
CA ASP A 11 7.52 -34.09 4.93
C ASP A 11 8.25 -33.76 3.61
N LEU A 12 9.06 -32.69 3.60
CA LEU A 12 9.77 -32.15 2.43
C LEU A 12 8.86 -31.65 1.29
N HIS A 13 7.56 -31.52 1.52
CA HIS A 13 6.65 -30.92 0.55
C HIS A 13 6.81 -29.39 0.55
N TYR A 14 6.52 -28.81 -0.61
CA TYR A 14 6.59 -27.38 -0.85
C TYR A 14 5.22 -26.88 -1.29
N ALA A 15 4.70 -25.86 -0.60
CA ALA A 15 3.52 -25.12 -1.06
C ALA A 15 3.92 -23.69 -1.37
N THR A 16 3.51 -23.21 -2.54
CA THR A 16 3.64 -21.80 -2.91
C THR A 16 2.29 -21.28 -3.38
N ARG A 17 1.89 -20.12 -2.86
CA ARG A 17 0.70 -19.39 -3.30
C ARG A 17 1.05 -17.93 -3.48
N CYS A 18 0.43 -17.30 -4.47
CA CYS A 18 0.62 -15.88 -4.71
C CYS A 18 -0.72 -15.20 -4.99
N LYS A 19 -0.80 -13.92 -4.63
CA LYS A 19 -1.97 -13.08 -4.86
C LYS A 19 -1.48 -11.74 -5.39
N THR A 20 -1.95 -11.38 -6.58
CA THR A 20 -1.70 -10.05 -7.16
C THR A 20 -2.78 -9.10 -6.67
N LEU A 21 -2.36 -8.03 -6.01
CA LEU A 21 -3.26 -7.04 -5.43
C LEU A 21 -3.72 -6.06 -6.52
N ARG A 22 -4.99 -5.64 -6.42
CA ARG A 22 -5.55 -4.60 -7.30
C ARG A 22 -4.88 -3.26 -7.04
N ASN A 23 -4.79 -2.89 -5.76
CA ASN A 23 -4.13 -1.68 -5.28
C ASN A 23 -2.71 -2.00 -4.82
N VAL A 24 -1.80 -1.04 -4.96
CA VAL A 24 -0.43 -1.18 -4.46
C VAL A 24 -0.43 -0.85 -2.97
N THR A 25 0.32 -1.63 -2.19
CA THR A 25 0.40 -1.51 -0.74
C THR A 25 1.87 -1.57 -0.33
N ASP A 26 2.27 -0.67 0.57
CA ASP A 26 3.57 -0.65 1.26
C ASP A 26 3.44 -0.96 2.77
N CYS A 27 2.20 -1.10 3.26
CA CYS A 27 1.92 -1.31 4.67
C CYS A 27 2.14 -2.77 5.07
N ALA A 28 3.08 -3.00 6.01
CA ALA A 28 3.30 -4.31 6.62
C ALA A 28 2.02 -5.02 7.16
N PRO A 29 1.10 -4.35 7.89
CA PRO A 29 -0.10 -5.02 8.41
C PRO A 29 -1.07 -5.46 7.31
N GLU A 30 -1.11 -4.77 6.17
CA GLU A 30 -1.91 -5.18 5.01
C GLU A 30 -1.28 -6.39 4.31
N ILE A 31 0.04 -6.41 4.15
CA ILE A 31 0.77 -7.56 3.61
C ILE A 31 0.54 -8.80 4.50
N TYR A 32 0.53 -8.62 5.82
CA TYR A 32 0.22 -9.70 6.77
C TYR A 32 -1.17 -10.29 6.57
N LYS A 33 -2.21 -9.45 6.43
CA LYS A 33 -3.58 -9.93 6.14
C LYS A 33 -3.61 -10.79 4.87
N HIS A 34 -2.97 -10.32 3.81
CA HIS A 34 -2.88 -11.09 2.57
C HIS A 34 -2.08 -12.38 2.71
N ALA A 35 -1.05 -12.42 3.56
CA ALA A 35 -0.32 -13.65 3.86
C ALA A 35 -1.20 -14.66 4.62
N CYS A 36 -2.05 -14.20 5.55
CA CYS A 36 -3.02 -15.06 6.24
C CYS A 36 -4.07 -15.62 5.27
N ASP A 37 -4.66 -14.80 4.40
CA ASP A 37 -5.58 -15.27 3.35
C ASP A 37 -4.92 -16.37 2.50
N LEU A 38 -3.66 -16.15 2.13
CA LEU A 38 -2.90 -17.11 1.33
C LEU A 38 -2.62 -18.40 2.12
N LEU A 39 -2.34 -18.31 3.42
CA LEU A 39 -2.12 -19.47 4.28
C LEU A 39 -3.38 -20.32 4.41
N GLU A 40 -4.54 -19.69 4.61
CA GLU A 40 -5.84 -20.37 4.61
C GLU A 40 -6.11 -21.05 3.27
N SER A 41 -5.77 -20.39 2.16
CA SER A 41 -5.92 -20.97 0.81
C SER A 41 -4.99 -22.16 0.52
N VAL A 42 -3.85 -22.27 1.22
CA VAL A 42 -2.95 -23.43 1.08
C VAL A 42 -3.61 -24.66 1.68
N ASN A 43 -4.45 -24.49 2.72
CA ASN A 43 -5.04 -25.55 3.52
C ASN A 43 -4.08 -26.73 3.73
N PRO A 44 -3.02 -26.56 4.56
CA PRO A 44 -1.95 -27.53 4.74
C PRO A 44 -2.41 -28.75 5.55
N THR A 45 -3.46 -29.44 5.11
CA THR A 45 -3.74 -30.79 5.55
C THR A 45 -2.61 -31.66 5.02
N VAL A 46 -1.88 -32.35 5.91
CA VAL A 46 -0.94 -33.39 5.46
C VAL A 46 -1.75 -34.32 4.55
N HIS A 47 -1.16 -34.68 3.42
CA HIS A 47 -1.60 -35.82 2.61
C HIS A 47 -2.24 -36.89 3.48
N ASP A 48 -3.57 -37.00 3.37
CA ASP A 48 -4.52 -38.03 3.80
C ASP A 48 -3.97 -39.24 4.60
N HIS A 49 -3.19 -39.00 5.66
CA HIS A 49 -2.69 -40.05 6.53
C HIS A 49 -3.83 -40.38 7.49
N LYS A 50 -4.66 -41.34 7.09
CA LYS A 50 -5.70 -41.95 7.92
C LYS A 50 -5.05 -42.66 9.10
N LEU A 51 -4.88 -41.94 10.21
CA LEU A 51 -4.46 -42.53 11.46
C LEU A 51 -5.69 -43.15 12.14
N GLY A 52 -5.90 -44.46 11.94
CA GLY A 52 -6.87 -45.24 12.69
C GLY A 52 -8.34 -44.85 12.47
N GLY A 53 -8.96 -45.39 11.41
CA GLY A 53 -10.42 -45.60 11.29
C GLY A 53 -11.34 -44.37 11.25
N SER A 54 -10.86 -43.17 11.60
CA SER A 54 -11.63 -41.93 11.56
C SER A 54 -10.91 -40.91 10.68
N HIS A 55 -11.68 -40.08 9.97
CA HIS A 55 -11.20 -39.08 9.01
C HIS A 55 -10.53 -37.87 9.71
N ILE A 56 -9.50 -38.11 10.51
CA ILE A 56 -8.69 -37.07 11.16
C ILE A 56 -7.40 -36.89 10.35
N CYS A 57 -7.40 -35.91 9.45
CA CYS A 57 -6.19 -35.47 8.76
C CYS A 57 -5.39 -34.58 9.70
N LEU A 58 -4.16 -34.98 10.04
CA LEU A 58 -3.25 -34.13 10.81
C LEU A 58 -2.77 -32.95 9.95
N LEU A 59 -2.48 -31.80 10.57
CA LEU A 59 -1.89 -30.63 9.89
C LEU A 59 -0.38 -30.84 9.71
N SER A 60 0.15 -30.45 8.54
CA SER A 60 1.56 -30.72 8.23
C SER A 60 2.43 -29.68 8.92
N SER A 61 3.43 -30.13 9.67
CA SER A 61 4.31 -29.22 10.41
C SER A 61 5.14 -28.39 9.43
N VAL A 62 5.05 -27.07 9.54
CA VAL A 62 5.83 -26.14 8.71
C VAL A 62 7.22 -25.99 9.30
N ARG A 63 8.26 -26.33 8.50
CA ARG A 63 9.66 -26.12 8.86
C ARG A 63 10.16 -24.72 8.52
N LEU A 64 9.68 -24.18 7.41
CA LEU A 64 10.10 -22.87 6.92
C LEU A 64 8.90 -22.18 6.27
N ALA A 65 8.69 -20.93 6.66
CA ALA A 65 7.73 -20.04 6.03
C ALA A 65 8.44 -18.77 5.57
N GLY A 66 8.10 -18.31 4.37
CA GLY A 66 8.62 -17.07 3.83
C GLY A 66 7.56 -16.33 3.02
N VAL A 67 7.50 -15.01 3.19
CA VAL A 67 6.67 -14.13 2.37
C VAL A 67 7.60 -13.28 1.50
N SER A 68 7.29 -13.21 0.21
CA SER A 68 8.02 -12.41 -0.77
C SER A 68 7.05 -11.47 -1.47
N VAL A 69 7.49 -10.25 -1.73
CA VAL A 69 6.72 -9.26 -2.51
C VAL A 69 7.41 -9.06 -3.86
N SER A 70 6.63 -9.01 -4.94
CA SER A 70 7.11 -8.78 -6.31
C SER A 70 6.22 -7.80 -7.07
N ASN A 71 6.60 -7.47 -8.31
CA ASN A 71 6.01 -6.37 -9.10
C ASN A 71 5.97 -5.07 -8.30
N LEU A 72 7.16 -4.59 -7.92
CA LEU A 72 7.31 -3.28 -7.30
C LEU A 72 7.15 -2.20 -8.38
N VAL A 73 6.58 -1.07 -7.98
CA VAL A 73 6.37 0.09 -8.85
C VAL A 73 7.01 1.29 -8.15
N ASP A 74 7.59 2.21 -8.93
CA ASP A 74 8.12 3.46 -8.40
C ASP A 74 7.05 4.17 -7.56
N LYS A 75 7.42 4.61 -6.36
CA LYS A 75 6.48 5.30 -5.44
C LYS A 75 5.81 6.50 -6.10
N SER A 76 6.51 7.21 -6.98
CA SER A 76 5.99 8.38 -7.72
C SER A 76 4.95 8.05 -8.79
N LYS A 77 4.91 6.80 -9.27
CA LYS A 77 3.94 6.31 -10.28
C LYS A 77 2.85 5.45 -9.65
N ALA A 78 3.00 5.08 -8.38
CA ALA A 78 2.03 4.28 -7.66
C ALA A 78 0.85 5.18 -7.26
N ILE A 79 -0.33 4.88 -7.82
CA ILE A 79 -1.58 5.51 -7.39
C ILE A 79 -1.97 4.86 -6.06
N VAL A 80 -1.54 5.47 -4.96
CA VAL A 80 -1.90 5.06 -3.59
C VAL A 80 -2.66 6.23 -2.96
N GLN A 81 -3.76 5.95 -2.27
CA GLN A 81 -4.44 6.98 -1.49
C GLN A 81 -3.53 7.41 -0.33
N PRO A 82 -3.28 8.71 -0.14
CA PRO A 82 -2.52 9.18 1.00
C PRO A 82 -3.29 8.90 2.29
N THR A 83 -2.59 8.50 3.33
CA THR A 83 -3.19 8.37 4.66
C THR A 83 -3.39 9.75 5.28
N ILE A 84 -4.26 9.83 6.30
CA ILE A 84 -4.46 11.08 7.05
C ILE A 84 -3.15 11.60 7.64
N SER A 85 -2.26 10.72 8.10
CA SER A 85 -0.94 11.11 8.58
C SER A 85 -0.08 11.72 7.48
N ASP A 86 -0.11 11.15 6.27
CA ASP A 86 0.63 11.70 5.12
C ASP A 86 0.14 13.11 4.77
N ILE A 87 -1.19 13.33 4.83
CA ILE A 87 -1.81 14.64 4.60
C ILE A 87 -1.42 15.63 5.70
N LEU A 88 -1.42 15.21 6.97
CA LEU A 88 -1.03 16.07 8.09
C LEU A 88 0.44 16.48 8.00
N GLU A 89 1.33 15.53 7.72
CA GLU A 89 2.75 15.82 7.48
C GLU A 89 2.95 16.74 6.26
N GLU A 90 2.15 16.58 5.20
CA GLU A 90 2.18 17.48 4.05
C GLU A 90 1.79 18.91 4.43
N ASN A 91 0.72 19.09 5.22
CA ASN A 91 0.29 20.41 5.71
C ASN A 91 1.35 21.06 6.61
N GLU A 92 2.04 20.29 7.46
CA GLU A 92 3.15 20.80 8.27
C GLU A 92 4.36 21.21 7.41
N ARG A 93 4.69 20.42 6.39
CA ARG A 93 5.72 20.77 5.39
C ARG A 93 5.33 22.02 4.59
N GLU A 94 4.08 22.14 4.16
CA GLU A 94 3.60 23.33 3.45
C GLU A 94 3.63 24.58 4.34
N ASN A 95 3.25 24.47 5.61
CA ASN A 95 3.30 25.58 6.56
C ASN A 95 4.73 26.02 6.88
N THR A 96 5.66 25.08 7.05
CA THR A 96 7.08 25.38 7.24
C THR A 96 7.69 26.01 5.99
N ILE A 97 7.36 25.51 4.79
CA ILE A 97 7.78 26.09 3.52
C ILE A 97 7.15 27.48 3.31
N SER A 98 5.88 27.69 3.66
CA SER A 98 5.19 28.99 3.59
C SER A 98 5.81 30.01 4.55
N GLY A 99 6.21 29.59 5.75
CA GLY A 99 6.99 30.38 6.69
C GLY A 99 8.39 30.75 6.14
N MET A 100 9.04 29.80 5.44
CA MET A 100 10.38 29.98 4.85
C MET A 100 10.37 30.79 3.54
N ARG A 101 9.26 30.79 2.78
CA ARG A 101 9.04 31.56 1.54
C ARG A 101 9.09 33.07 1.74
N LYS A 102 9.05 33.57 2.98
CA LYS A 102 9.34 34.99 3.26
C LYS A 102 10.80 35.37 3.00
N ASN A 103 11.72 34.41 2.95
CA ASN A 103 13.16 34.68 2.96
C ASN A 103 13.99 34.10 1.80
N SER A 104 13.45 33.27 0.90
CA SER A 104 14.22 32.82 -0.29
C SER A 104 13.37 32.19 -1.39
N THR A 105 13.53 32.66 -2.62
CA THR A 105 12.77 32.28 -3.82
C THR A 105 13.24 30.98 -4.47
N GLU A 106 14.43 30.48 -4.14
CA GLU A 106 15.07 29.34 -4.81
C GLU A 106 14.63 27.97 -4.29
N ILE A 107 14.18 27.87 -3.03
CA ILE A 107 13.76 26.60 -2.40
C ILE A 107 12.39 26.14 -2.91
N ALA A 108 11.56 27.07 -3.39
CA ALA A 108 10.21 26.80 -3.90
C ALA A 108 10.20 25.85 -5.10
N GLN A 109 11.27 25.82 -5.91
CA GLN A 109 11.32 25.02 -7.14
C GLN A 109 11.50 23.51 -6.89
N ASN A 110 12.14 23.11 -5.78
CA ASN A 110 12.36 21.69 -5.47
C ASN A 110 11.16 21.02 -4.79
N ALA A 111 10.30 21.77 -4.09
CA ALA A 111 9.06 21.25 -3.49
C ALA A 111 7.96 20.95 -4.54
N ILE A 112 8.06 21.50 -5.76
CA ILE A 112 7.10 21.35 -6.86
C ILE A 112 7.21 19.97 -7.56
N LYS A 113 8.19 19.13 -7.19
CA LYS A 113 8.45 17.85 -7.86
C LYS A 113 7.43 16.73 -7.56
N ASN A 114 6.54 16.90 -6.59
CA ASN A 114 5.50 15.91 -6.31
C ASN A 114 4.20 16.25 -7.05
N THR A 115 3.81 15.41 -8.01
CA THR A 115 2.58 15.56 -8.81
C THR A 115 1.32 15.62 -7.94
N HIS A 116 1.30 14.90 -6.80
CA HIS A 116 0.17 14.91 -5.87
C HIS A 116 0.05 16.24 -5.10
N ALA A 117 1.18 16.79 -4.64
CA ALA A 117 1.21 18.11 -4.00
C ALA A 117 0.71 19.20 -4.95
N ARG A 118 1.00 19.10 -6.25
CA ARG A 118 0.50 20.03 -7.27
C ARG A 118 -1.02 19.96 -7.45
N ILE A 119 -1.60 18.75 -7.43
CA ILE A 119 -3.05 18.57 -7.60
C ILE A 119 -3.80 19.04 -6.34
N SER A 120 -3.33 18.66 -5.15
CA SER A 120 -3.90 19.10 -3.87
C SER A 120 -3.83 20.62 -3.71
N HIS A 121 -2.67 21.21 -4.02
CA HIS A 121 -2.50 22.66 -4.01
C HIS A 121 -3.41 23.36 -5.03
N ALA A 122 -3.55 22.80 -6.23
CA ALA A 122 -4.47 23.33 -7.25
C ALA A 122 -5.93 23.28 -6.76
N GLU A 123 -6.34 22.18 -6.12
CA GLU A 123 -7.68 22.05 -5.54
C GLU A 123 -7.92 23.09 -4.44
N HIS A 124 -6.97 23.26 -3.52
CA HIS A 124 -7.07 24.25 -2.44
C HIS A 124 -7.17 25.69 -2.98
N VAL A 125 -6.39 26.02 -4.01
CA VAL A 125 -6.46 27.32 -4.70
C VAL A 125 -7.83 27.52 -5.36
N LEU A 126 -8.38 26.49 -6.01
CA LEU A 126 -9.69 26.57 -6.64
C LEU A 126 -10.82 26.73 -5.62
N ASP A 127 -10.72 26.07 -4.47
CA ASP A 127 -11.68 26.23 -3.38
C ASP A 127 -11.62 27.63 -2.76
N ALA A 128 -10.43 28.21 -2.62
CA ALA A 128 -10.27 29.59 -2.20
C ALA A 128 -10.92 30.57 -3.21
N VAL A 129 -10.78 30.31 -4.52
CA VAL A 129 -11.43 31.08 -5.58
C VAL A 129 -12.94 30.90 -5.52
N ARG A 130 -13.46 29.67 -5.37
CA ARG A 130 -14.91 29.41 -5.24
C ARG A 130 -15.53 30.07 -4.01
N LYS A 131 -14.79 30.12 -2.89
CA LYS A 131 -15.24 30.80 -1.67
C LYS A 131 -15.36 32.31 -1.86
N LYS A 132 -14.49 32.93 -2.67
CA LYS A 132 -14.51 34.37 -2.96
C LYS A 132 -15.48 34.77 -4.07
N TYR A 133 -15.57 33.96 -5.12
CA TYR A 133 -16.22 34.34 -6.39
C TYR A 133 -17.43 33.46 -6.75
N GLY A 134 -17.79 32.49 -5.90
CA GLY A 134 -18.93 31.60 -6.09
C GLY A 134 -18.58 30.24 -6.69
N LYS A 135 -19.51 29.28 -6.57
CA LYS A 135 -19.28 27.85 -6.89
C LYS A 135 -18.83 27.57 -8.33
N ASN A 136 -19.16 28.42 -9.29
CA ASN A 136 -18.81 28.27 -10.72
C ASN A 136 -17.61 29.12 -11.16
N ALA A 137 -16.90 29.77 -10.24
CA ALA A 137 -15.84 30.70 -10.59
C ALA A 137 -14.56 30.02 -11.12
N ALA A 138 -14.34 28.75 -10.76
CA ALA A 138 -13.20 27.99 -11.24
C ALA A 138 -13.47 26.47 -11.26
N GLN A 139 -13.01 25.81 -12.31
CA GLN A 139 -13.18 24.38 -12.55
C GLN A 139 -11.87 23.78 -13.07
N MET A 140 -11.51 22.59 -12.58
CA MET A 140 -10.47 21.78 -13.20
C MET A 140 -11.01 21.25 -14.51
N GLY A 141 -10.47 21.71 -15.64
CA GLY A 141 -10.79 21.21 -16.97
C GLY A 141 -10.14 19.84 -17.22
N ILE A 142 -10.62 18.83 -16.49
CA ILE A 142 -10.25 17.42 -16.65
C ILE A 142 -11.39 16.72 -17.41
#